data_AF-A0A414Q8X2-F1
#
_entry.id   AF-A0A414Q8X2-F1
#
_cell.length_a   1.000
_cell.length_b   1.000
_cell.length_c   1.000
_cell.angle_alpha   90.00
_cell.angle_beta   90.00
_cell.angle_gamma   90.00
#
_symmetry.space_group_name_H-M   'P 1'
#
loop_
_entity.id
_entity.type
_entity.pdbx_description
1 polymer ?
#
loop_
_entity_poly.entity_id
_entity_poly.type
_entity_poly.pdbx_seq_one_letter_code
_entity_poly.pdbx_strand_id
1 'polypeptide(L)' 'MSEKRLLDANEVCIYLSLGRSRGVEFAKSIGAERKVGRRCLYDKAAIDRYFDSLIGVK' A
#
# COMPACT_ATOMS: atom_id res chain seq x y z
N MET A 1 18.63 -2.25 8.90
CA MET A 1 17.89 -1.17 8.22
C MET A 1 16.43 -1.33 8.58
N SER A 2 15.79 -0.32 9.19
CA SER A 2 14.37 -0.41 9.54
C SER A 2 13.54 -0.44 8.26
N GLU A 3 12.65 -1.41 8.11
CA GLU A 3 11.71 -1.45 6.99
C GLU A 3 10.77 -0.24 7.08
N LYS A 4 10.57 0.47 5.96
CA LYS A 4 9.70 1.65 5.94
C LYS A 4 8.25 1.19 6.00
N ARG A 5 7.46 1.77 6.91
CA ARG A 5 6.02 1.50 6.99
C ARG A 5 5.22 2.19 5.88
N LEU A 6 5.55 3.43 5.56
CA LEU A 6 4.87 4.23 4.56
C LEU A 6 5.66 4.20 3.25
N LEU A 7 5.00 3.79 2.18
CA LEU A 7 5.52 3.72 0.82
C LEU A 7 5.05 4.92 0.01
N ASP A 8 5.88 5.46 -0.86
CA ASP A 8 5.41 6.40 -1.89
C ASP A 8 4.70 5.67 -3.05
N ALA A 9 4.22 6.44 -4.04
CA ALA A 9 3.49 5.88 -5.18
C ALA A 9 4.33 4.95 -6.07
N ASN A 10 5.65 5.13 -6.15
CA ASN A 10 6.51 4.21 -6.90
C ASN A 10 6.77 2.95 -6.06
N GLU A 11 7.11 3.14 -4.78
CA GLU A 11 7.39 2.04 -3.85
C GLU A 11 6.18 1.11 -3.71
N VAL A 12 4.94 1.62 -3.63
CA VAL A 12 3.73 0.78 -3.56
C VAL A 12 3.49 0.00 -4.85
N CYS A 13 3.81 0.57 -6.01
CA CYS A 13 3.65 -0.12 -7.29
C CYS A 13 4.67 -1.23 -7.46
N ILE A 14 5.92 -0.99 -7.04
CA ILE A 14 6.96 -2.02 -6.96
C ILE A 14 6.53 -3.12 -5.99
N TYR A 15 6.04 -2.74 -4.80
CA TYR A 15 5.59 -3.68 -3.77
C TYR A 15 4.50 -4.63 -4.27
N LEU A 16 3.48 -4.06 -4.93
CA LEU A 16 2.36 -4.83 -5.48
C LEU A 16 2.70 -5.50 -6.82
N SER A 17 3.86 -5.19 -7.42
CA SER A 17 4.21 -5.57 -8.80
C SER A 17 3.13 -5.20 -9.82
N LEU A 18 2.47 -4.05 -9.61
CA LEU A 18 1.42 -3.52 -10.48
C LEU A 18 1.89 -2.26 -11.20
N GLY A 19 1.34 -2.02 -12.39
CA GLY A 19 1.53 -0.76 -13.11
C GLY A 19 0.97 0.43 -12.31
N ARG A 20 1.56 1.62 -12.51
CA ARG A 20 1.30 2.82 -11.70
C ARG A 20 -0.19 3.11 -11.45
N SER A 21 -0.99 3.08 -12.50
CA SER A 21 -2.42 3.38 -12.42
C SER A 21 -3.16 2.36 -11.53
N ARG A 22 -2.94 1.07 -11.77
CA ARG A 22 -3.60 -0.01 -11.03
C ARG A 22 -3.08 -0.17 -9.61
N GLY A 23 -1.78 -0.03 -9.39
CA GLY A 23 -1.18 -0.13 -8.06
C GLY A 23 -1.68 0.97 -7.11
N VAL A 24 -1.74 2.20 -7.59
CA VAL A 24 -2.28 3.33 -6.82
C VAL A 24 -3.78 3.22 -6.60
N GLU A 25 -4.55 2.87 -7.64
CA GLU A 25 -6.00 2.66 -7.55
C GLU A 25 -6.34 1.59 -6.51
N PHE A 26 -5.65 0.44 -6.58
CA PHE A 26 -5.81 -0.65 -5.63
C PHE A 26 -5.45 -0.25 -4.20
N ALA A 27 -4.30 0.38 -3.99
CA ALA A 27 -3.89 0.80 -2.64
C ALA A 27 -4.88 1.80 -2.02
N LYS A 28 -5.51 2.66 -2.83
CA LYS A 28 -6.60 3.54 -2.39
C LYS A 28 -7.86 2.74 -2.06
N SER A 29 -8.26 1.79 -2.91
CA SER A 29 -9.51 1.04 -2.76
C SER A 29 -9.53 0.17 -1.49
N ILE A 30 -8.38 -0.34 -1.06
CA ILE A 30 -8.23 -1.10 0.19
C ILE A 30 -7.98 -0.21 1.42
N GLY A 31 -8.02 1.12 1.27
CA GLY A 31 -7.86 2.07 2.38
C GLY A 31 -6.43 2.21 2.90
N ALA A 32 -5.41 1.87 2.10
CA ALA A 32 -4.00 2.02 2.48
C ALA A 32 -3.47 3.46 2.31
N GLU A 33 -4.18 4.35 1.61
CA GLU A 33 -3.76 5.74 1.40
C GLU A 33 -3.70 6.53 2.72
N ARG A 34 -2.60 7.26 2.91
CA ARG A 34 -2.37 8.22 4.00
C ARG A 34 -1.92 9.54 3.39
N LYS A 35 -2.70 10.59 3.62
CA LYS A 35 -2.35 11.96 3.19
C LYS A 35 -1.43 12.59 4.23
N VAL A 36 -0.23 12.98 3.81
CA VAL A 36 0.74 13.72 4.63
C VAL A 36 1.04 15.02 3.90
N GLY A 37 0.37 16.10 4.33
CA GLY A 37 0.38 17.37 3.62
C GLY A 37 -0.11 17.20 2.19
N ARG A 38 0.73 17.58 1.21
CA ARG A 38 0.42 17.47 -0.23
C ARG A 38 0.74 16.10 -0.83
N ARG A 39 1.42 15.22 -0.09
CA ARG A 39 1.84 13.90 -0.59
C ARG A 39 0.86 12.82 -0.15
N CYS A 40 0.64 11.85 -1.03
CA CYS A 40 -0.04 10.60 -0.70
C CYS A 40 1.02 9.52 -0.49
N LEU A 41 1.00 8.90 0.67
CA LEU A 41 1.78 7.72 1.01
C LEU A 41 0.84 6.54 1.24
N TYR A 42 1.37 5.32 1.25
CA TYR A 42 0.59 4.09 1.35
C TYR A 42 1.14 3.24 2.48
N ASP A 43 0.28 2.84 3.43
CA ASP A 43 0.69 2.05 4.60
C ASP A 43 0.86 0.57 4.22
N LYS A 44 2.10 0.09 4.17
CA LYS A 44 2.43 -1.31 3.85
C LYS A 44 1.70 -2.28 4.79
N ALA A 45 1.62 -1.99 6.08
CA ALA A 45 0.93 -2.85 7.04
C ALA A 45 -0.59 -2.90 6.82
N ALA A 46 -1.19 -1.90 6.17
CA ALA A 46 -2.59 -1.97 5.76
C ALA A 46 -2.78 -2.89 4.54
N ILE A 47 -1.84 -2.85 3.60
CA ILE A 47 -1.81 -3.73 2.43
C ILE A 47 -1.63 -5.19 2.87
N ASP A 48 -0.69 -5.46 3.76
CA ASP A 48 -0.39 -6.82 4.24
C ASP A 48 -1.60 -7.41 4.94
N ARG A 49 -2.21 -6.66 5.87
CA ARG A 49 -3.45 -7.07 6.55
C ARG A 49 -4.61 -7.34 5.60
N TYR A 50 -4.71 -6.59 4.50
CA TYR A 50 -5.72 -6.85 3.48
C TYR A 50 -5.50 -8.23 2.86
N PHE A 51 -4.27 -8.57 2.46
CA PHE A 51 -3.96 -9.89 1.91
C PHE A 51 -4.15 -11.02 2.93
N ASP A 52 -3.71 -10.82 4.18
CA ASP A 52 -3.92 -11.81 5.26
C ASP A 52 -5.41 -12.11 5.46
N SER A 53 -6.25 -11.07 5.40
CA SER A 53 -7.70 -11.21 5.52
C SER A 53 -8.35 -12.01 4.39
N LEU A 54 -7.76 -11.99 3.18
CA LEU A 54 -8.25 -12.78 2.04
C LEU A 54 -7.91 -14.27 2.18
N ILE A 55 -6.81 -14.60 2.84
CA ILE A 55 -6.34 -15.97 3.04
C ILE A 55 -6.99 -16.58 4.31
N GLY A 56 -7.61 -15.76 5.16
CA GLY A 56 -8.24 -16.20 6.40
C GLY A 56 -7.24 -16.51 7.51
N VAL A 57 -6.01 -16.00 7.39
CA VAL A 57 -4.98 -16.10 8.44
C VAL A 57 -5.38 -15.12 9.54
N LYS A 58 -5.65 -15.65 10.73
CA LYS A 58 -6.15 -14.91 11.89
C LYS A 58 -5.04 -14.59 12.87
#